data_AF-A0A183C8T8-F1
#
_entry.id   AF-A0A183C8T8-F1
#
_cell.length_a   1.000
_cell.length_b   1.000
_cell.length_c   1.000
_cell.angle_alpha   90.00
_cell.angle_beta   90.00
_cell.angle_gamma   90.00
#
_symmetry.space_group_name_H-M   'P 1'
#
loop_
_entity.id
_entity.type
_entity.pdbx_description
1 polymer ?
#
loop_
_entity_poly.entity_id
_entity_poly.type
_entity_poly.pdbx_seq_one_letter_code
_entity_poly.pdbx_strand_id
1 'polypeptide(L)'
;MTQFLPDNLLALFAPRPPIQYKPPADDLFINRKHMDMSGIAEFVHGFEDPKDIPPKPQIETREEKRGRKRKEKEELMAYKIEQGIATWTPADNPKATLDPYKTLFIGRINYETSESKIRREFEKYGKISKIVMVHDKNSKPRGYAFIEFAHKSEMSAAYKKADGTKIDGRRVVVDYERGRTQKKWLPRRLGGGKGDTRRARESKATLLARELAEEAASTMANGSSSRSFSPYRSSGGGGGGGGGNSNSSSRRRSRSRSRERSSRRSRSRDRRR
;
A
#
# COMPACT_ATOMS: atom_id res chain seq x y z
N MET A 1 -54.15 25.12 13.57
CA MET A 1 -54.06 25.28 15.05
C MET A 1 -54.74 26.56 15.56
N THR A 2 -55.71 27.15 14.85
CA THR A 2 -56.47 28.34 15.30
C THR A 2 -57.94 28.02 15.64
N GLN A 3 -58.35 26.75 15.49
CA GLN A 3 -59.74 26.30 15.50
C GLN A 3 -60.42 26.37 16.88
N PHE A 4 -59.65 26.31 17.97
CA PHE A 4 -60.19 26.34 19.34
C PHE A 4 -59.61 27.50 20.16
N LEU A 5 -59.39 28.65 19.52
CA LEU A 5 -59.00 29.88 20.21
C LEU A 5 -60.25 30.64 20.68
N PRO A 6 -60.15 31.39 21.79
CA PRO A 6 -61.22 32.27 22.23
C PRO A 6 -61.52 33.35 21.18
N ASP A 7 -62.78 33.77 21.08
CA ASP A 7 -63.31 34.61 20.00
C ASP A 7 -62.52 35.90 19.75
N ASN A 8 -61.99 36.52 20.81
CA ASN A 8 -61.14 37.72 20.70
C ASN A 8 -59.86 37.48 19.88
N LEU A 9 -59.29 36.28 19.96
CA LEU A 9 -58.12 35.88 19.17
C LEU A 9 -58.53 35.33 17.81
N LEU A 10 -59.70 34.69 17.71
CA LEU A 10 -60.24 34.17 16.45
C LEU A 10 -60.52 35.32 15.47
N ALA A 11 -60.99 36.48 15.96
CA ALA A 11 -61.23 37.69 15.18
C ALA A 11 -59.98 38.22 14.46
N LEU A 12 -58.77 37.99 15.01
CA LEU A 12 -57.51 38.39 14.36
C LEU A 12 -57.22 37.60 13.07
N PHE A 13 -57.82 36.43 12.92
CA PHE A 13 -57.67 35.55 11.75
C PHE A 13 -58.82 35.72 10.74
N ALA A 14 -59.59 36.81 10.83
CA ALA A 14 -60.58 37.14 9.83
C ALA A 14 -59.91 37.24 8.44
N PRO A 15 -60.45 36.55 7.40
CA PRO A 15 -59.86 36.61 6.08
C PRO A 15 -59.98 38.03 5.53
N ARG A 16 -59.01 38.40 4.68
CA ARG A 16 -59.12 39.63 3.89
C ARG A 16 -60.29 39.51 2.91
N PRO A 17 -60.88 40.64 2.47
CA PRO A 17 -61.84 40.61 1.39
C PRO A 17 -61.26 39.87 0.17
N PRO A 18 -62.10 39.20 -0.64
CA PRO A 18 -61.65 38.47 -1.81
C PRO A 18 -60.90 39.42 -2.76
N ILE A 19 -59.80 38.92 -3.32
CA ILE A 19 -59.02 39.68 -4.29
C ILE A 19 -59.87 39.95 -5.53
N GLN A 20 -59.79 41.15 -6.08
CA GLN A 20 -60.43 41.47 -7.36
C GLN A 20 -59.76 40.65 -8.46
N TYR A 21 -60.56 39.92 -9.23
CA TYR A 21 -60.06 39.17 -10.36
C TYR A 21 -59.53 40.12 -11.45
N LYS A 22 -58.32 39.83 -11.93
CA LYS A 22 -57.76 40.39 -13.16
C LYS A 22 -57.29 39.22 -14.02
N PRO A 23 -57.43 39.30 -15.36
CA PRO A 23 -56.90 38.27 -16.24
C PRO A 23 -55.38 38.13 -16.05
N PRO A 24 -54.81 36.93 -16.26
CA PRO A 24 -53.37 36.73 -16.21
C PRO A 24 -52.67 37.60 -17.26
N ALA A 25 -51.47 38.11 -16.93
CA ALA A 25 -50.70 38.98 -17.82
C ALA A 25 -50.15 38.23 -19.05
N ASP A 26 -49.85 36.93 -18.89
CA ASP A 26 -49.38 36.07 -19.96
C ASP A 26 -50.48 35.12 -20.41
N ASP A 27 -50.40 34.74 -21.69
CA ASP A 27 -51.16 33.61 -22.19
C ASP A 27 -50.81 32.31 -21.46
N LEU A 28 -51.82 31.44 -21.35
CA LEU A 28 -51.66 30.08 -20.85
C LEU A 28 -50.60 29.35 -21.66
N PHE A 29 -49.83 28.45 -21.03
CA PHE A 29 -48.75 27.72 -21.68
C PHE A 29 -49.12 27.04 -23.00
N ILE A 30 -50.39 26.65 -23.16
CA ILE A 30 -50.93 26.00 -24.36
C ILE A 30 -51.05 26.98 -25.54
N ASN A 31 -51.30 28.25 -25.25
CA ASN A 31 -51.47 29.31 -26.24
C ASN A 31 -50.16 30.05 -26.53
N ARG A 32 -49.10 29.79 -25.75
CA ARG A 32 -47.78 30.38 -25.98
C ARG A 32 -47.22 29.80 -27.27
N LYS A 33 -46.81 30.67 -28.19
CA LYS A 33 -46.09 30.26 -29.39
C LYS A 33 -44.77 29.60 -28.98
N HIS A 34 -44.65 28.30 -29.20
CA HIS A 34 -43.40 27.59 -29.05
C HIS A 34 -42.47 27.90 -30.23
N MET A 35 -41.16 27.80 -30.00
CA MET A 35 -40.19 27.81 -31.11
C MET A 35 -40.41 26.55 -31.94
N ASP A 36 -40.36 26.70 -33.26
CA ASP A 36 -40.42 25.57 -34.18
C ASP A 36 -39.15 24.73 -33.99
N MET A 37 -39.32 23.46 -33.60
CA MET A 37 -38.21 22.53 -33.44
C MET A 37 -37.80 22.04 -34.83
N SER A 38 -36.58 22.34 -35.28
CA SER A 38 -36.06 21.78 -36.52
C SER A 38 -35.38 20.42 -36.31
N GLY A 39 -35.34 19.62 -37.37
CA GLY A 39 -34.75 18.28 -37.33
C GLY A 39 -33.22 18.33 -37.33
N ILE A 40 -32.57 17.39 -36.66
CA ILE A 40 -31.09 17.27 -36.65
C ILE A 40 -30.52 17.06 -38.07
N ALA A 41 -31.35 16.57 -39.00
CA ALA A 41 -31.00 16.38 -40.41
C ALA A 41 -30.53 17.66 -41.11
N GLU A 42 -31.06 18.82 -40.71
CA GLU A 42 -30.65 20.11 -41.28
C GLU A 42 -29.17 20.42 -41.00
N PHE A 43 -28.59 19.84 -39.94
CA PHE A 43 -27.21 20.09 -39.51
C PHE A 43 -26.22 19.04 -39.99
N VAL A 44 -26.64 18.10 -40.85
CA VAL A 44 -25.76 17.03 -41.35
C VAL A 44 -24.55 17.59 -42.11
N HIS A 45 -24.72 18.72 -42.80
CA HIS A 45 -23.65 19.42 -43.51
C HIS A 45 -22.60 20.06 -42.60
N GLY A 46 -22.86 20.17 -41.30
CA GLY A 46 -21.93 20.72 -40.31
C GLY A 46 -21.02 19.68 -39.64
N PHE A 47 -21.19 18.39 -39.94
CA PHE A 47 -20.29 17.35 -39.45
C PHE A 47 -19.06 17.23 -40.36
N GLU A 48 -17.89 17.14 -39.75
CA GLU A 48 -16.64 16.89 -40.47
C GLU A 48 -16.63 15.49 -41.12
N ASP A 49 -16.07 15.40 -42.32
CA ASP A 49 -15.89 14.12 -42.99
C ASP A 49 -14.94 13.22 -42.20
N PRO A 50 -15.23 11.91 -42.05
CA PRO A 50 -14.38 10.98 -41.29
C PRO A 50 -12.91 10.90 -41.73
N LYS A 51 -12.60 11.39 -42.94
CA LYS A 51 -11.26 11.44 -43.52
C LYS A 51 -10.44 12.64 -43.01
N ASP A 52 -11.12 13.73 -42.67
CA ASP A 52 -10.50 14.98 -42.20
C ASP A 52 -10.34 15.01 -40.68
N ILE A 53 -10.91 14.02 -39.98
CA ILE A 53 -10.80 13.86 -38.53
C ILE A 53 -9.36 13.46 -38.16
N PRO A 54 -8.60 14.28 -37.42
CA PRO A 54 -7.28 13.88 -36.94
C PRO A 54 -7.41 12.66 -36.02
N PRO A 55 -6.42 11.74 -36.04
CA PRO A 55 -6.45 10.59 -35.15
C PRO A 55 -6.54 11.05 -33.70
N LYS A 56 -7.41 10.38 -32.92
CA LYS A 56 -7.61 10.71 -31.51
C LYS A 56 -6.25 10.69 -30.78
N PRO A 57 -5.89 11.73 -30.01
CA PRO A 57 -4.64 11.71 -29.26
C PRO A 57 -4.68 10.55 -28.27
N GLN A 58 -3.65 9.70 -28.31
CA GLN A 58 -3.51 8.61 -27.35
C GLN A 58 -3.14 9.20 -25.99
N ILE A 59 -4.12 9.32 -25.10
CA ILE A 59 -3.91 9.74 -23.72
C ILE A 59 -3.43 8.52 -22.94
N GLU A 60 -2.30 8.64 -22.26
CA GLU A 60 -1.79 7.58 -21.40
C GLU A 60 -2.86 7.13 -20.42
N THR A 61 -3.12 5.83 -20.42
CA THR A 61 -3.97 5.23 -19.40
C THR A 61 -3.31 5.38 -18.02
N ARG A 62 -4.12 5.31 -16.97
CA ARG A 62 -3.62 5.39 -15.59
C ARG A 62 -2.61 4.27 -15.28
N GLU A 63 -2.73 3.13 -15.94
CA GLU A 63 -1.85 1.97 -15.78
C GLU A 63 -0.48 2.20 -16.41
N GLU A 64 -0.44 2.70 -17.64
CA GLU A 64 0.80 3.07 -18.34
C GLU A 64 1.55 4.16 -17.57
N LYS A 65 0.84 5.18 -17.08
CA LYS A 65 1.43 6.24 -16.26
C LYS A 65 2.03 5.71 -14.95
N ARG A 66 1.39 4.70 -14.33
CA ARG A 66 1.91 4.02 -13.14
C ARG A 66 3.13 3.16 -13.48
N GLY A 67 3.09 2.45 -14.61
CA GLY A 67 4.19 1.65 -15.14
C GLY A 67 5.45 2.50 -15.38
N ARG A 68 5.32 3.62 -16.10
CA ARG A 68 6.41 4.57 -16.35
C ARG A 68 7.06 5.05 -15.06
N LYS A 69 6.25 5.56 -14.11
CA LYS A 69 6.75 6.04 -12.81
C LYS A 69 7.44 4.94 -12.00
N ARG A 70 6.98 3.69 -12.09
CA ARG A 70 7.60 2.55 -11.42
C ARG A 70 8.97 2.25 -12.04
N LYS A 71 9.06 2.20 -13.37
CA LYS A 71 10.29 1.94 -14.12
C LYS A 71 11.34 3.04 -13.86
N GLU A 72 10.95 4.30 -13.98
CA GLU A 72 11.82 5.46 -13.68
C GLU A 72 12.36 5.40 -12.25
N LYS A 73 11.51 5.05 -11.28
CA LYS A 73 11.93 4.91 -9.87
C LYS A 73 12.86 3.72 -9.66
N GLU A 74 12.65 2.61 -10.38
CA GLU A 74 13.50 1.42 -10.34
C GLU A 74 14.89 1.72 -10.93
N GLU A 75 14.94 2.39 -12.07
CA GLU A 75 16.17 2.87 -12.71
C GLU A 75 16.93 3.85 -11.80
N LEU A 76 16.23 4.83 -11.22
CA LEU A 76 16.84 5.76 -10.27
C LEU A 76 17.38 5.05 -9.02
N MET A 77 16.68 4.03 -8.52
CA MET A 77 17.17 3.23 -7.40
C MET A 77 18.37 2.36 -7.80
N ALA A 78 18.37 1.77 -9.00
CA ALA A 78 19.48 0.99 -9.52
C ALA A 78 20.73 1.87 -9.67
N TYR A 79 20.60 3.05 -10.27
CA TYR A 79 21.67 4.03 -10.39
C TYR A 79 22.25 4.44 -9.02
N LYS A 80 21.39 4.69 -8.02
CA LYS A 80 21.83 4.99 -6.65
C LYS A 80 22.55 3.81 -5.99
N ILE A 81 22.14 2.58 -6.26
CA ILE A 81 22.82 1.38 -5.76
C ILE A 81 24.20 1.26 -6.42
N GLU A 82 24.28 1.46 -7.73
CA GLU A 82 25.53 1.41 -8.49
C GLU A 82 26.54 2.46 -8.00
N GLN A 83 26.14 3.73 -7.90
CA GLN A 83 26.96 4.78 -7.29
C GLN A 83 27.37 4.43 -5.85
N GLY A 84 26.44 3.85 -5.10
CA GLY A 84 26.67 3.42 -3.73
C GLY A 84 27.67 2.27 -3.62
N ILE A 85 27.74 1.38 -4.61
CA ILE A 85 28.74 0.30 -4.70
C ILE A 85 30.10 0.86 -5.09
N ALA A 86 30.16 1.76 -6.07
CA ALA A 86 31.40 2.41 -6.50
C ALA A 86 32.08 3.20 -5.37
N THR A 87 31.29 3.83 -4.50
CA THR A 87 31.78 4.61 -3.34
C THR A 87 31.99 3.76 -2.08
N TRP A 88 31.70 2.45 -2.10
CA TRP A 88 31.73 1.62 -0.92
C TRP A 88 33.09 0.98 -0.67
N THR A 89 33.90 1.65 0.17
CA THR A 89 35.12 1.07 0.73
C THR A 89 34.97 0.89 2.25
N PRO A 90 34.77 -0.35 2.74
CA PRO A 90 34.56 -0.59 4.17
C PRO A 90 35.84 -0.45 5.02
N ALA A 91 37.02 -0.47 4.40
CA ALA A 91 38.31 -0.33 5.09
C ALA A 91 38.60 1.10 5.56
N ASP A 92 38.14 2.11 4.80
CA ASP A 92 38.45 3.53 5.06
C ASP A 92 37.56 4.17 6.14
N ASN A 93 36.73 3.38 6.83
CA ASN A 93 35.82 3.90 7.83
C ASN A 93 36.55 4.19 9.16
N PRO A 94 36.65 5.45 9.62
CA PRO A 94 37.37 5.80 10.84
C PRO A 94 36.74 5.24 12.11
N LYS A 95 35.45 4.91 12.07
CA LYS A 95 34.73 4.31 13.22
C LYS A 95 34.85 2.80 13.30
N ALA A 96 35.59 2.16 12.38
CA ALA A 96 35.78 0.71 12.39
C ALA A 96 36.65 0.24 13.58
N THR A 97 36.61 -1.06 13.83
CA THR A 97 37.52 -1.78 14.74
C THR A 97 38.87 -2.03 14.06
N LEU A 98 39.90 -2.43 14.79
CA LEU A 98 41.24 -2.61 14.21
C LEU A 98 41.29 -3.87 13.34
N ASP A 99 41.01 -5.04 13.93
CA ASP A 99 41.10 -6.33 13.23
C ASP A 99 39.72 -6.91 12.88
N PRO A 100 39.38 -7.06 11.57
CA PRO A 100 38.11 -7.63 11.16
C PRO A 100 37.94 -9.11 11.55
N TYR A 101 39.03 -9.87 11.68
CA TYR A 101 38.97 -11.30 12.06
C TYR A 101 38.79 -11.52 13.56
N LYS A 102 38.89 -10.46 14.37
CA LYS A 102 38.58 -10.47 15.81
C LYS A 102 37.28 -9.72 16.12
N THR A 103 36.58 -9.26 15.07
CA THR A 103 35.37 -8.45 15.21
C THR A 103 34.11 -9.29 15.01
N LEU A 104 33.24 -9.23 16.01
CA LEU A 104 31.91 -9.83 16.02
C LEU A 104 30.86 -8.77 15.64
N PHE A 105 29.96 -9.11 14.73
CA PHE A 105 28.78 -8.34 14.42
C PHE A 105 27.60 -8.81 15.28
N ILE A 106 26.90 -7.86 15.90
CA ILE A 106 25.66 -8.14 16.63
C ILE A 106 24.55 -7.27 16.05
N GLY A 107 23.46 -7.89 15.61
CA GLY A 107 22.28 -7.25 15.09
C GLY A 107 21.03 -7.54 15.92
N ARG A 108 19.95 -6.79 15.63
CA ARG A 108 18.65 -6.88 16.31
C ARG A 108 18.72 -6.59 17.82
N ILE A 109 19.66 -5.74 18.22
CA ILE A 109 19.76 -5.24 19.60
C ILE A 109 18.53 -4.35 19.89
N ASN A 110 18.08 -4.32 21.15
CA ASN A 110 17.06 -3.36 21.56
C ASN A 110 17.64 -1.93 21.50
N TYR A 111 16.80 -0.94 21.20
CA TYR A 111 17.23 0.45 21.05
C TYR A 111 17.61 1.10 22.39
N GLU A 112 17.13 0.55 23.50
CA GLU A 112 17.40 1.03 24.86
C GLU A 112 18.62 0.36 25.48
N THR A 113 19.19 -0.67 24.85
CA THR A 113 20.36 -1.37 25.38
C THR A 113 21.58 -0.46 25.33
N SER A 114 22.24 -0.27 26.47
CA SER A 114 23.48 0.50 26.58
C SER A 114 24.72 -0.32 26.22
N GLU A 115 25.81 0.37 25.87
CA GLU A 115 27.10 -0.28 25.57
C GLU A 115 27.58 -1.13 26.75
N SER A 116 27.47 -0.62 27.98
CA SER A 116 27.88 -1.33 29.20
C SER A 116 27.14 -2.66 29.38
N LYS A 117 25.87 -2.72 28.97
CA LYS A 117 25.08 -3.96 29.04
C LYS A 117 25.53 -4.98 28.00
N ILE A 118 25.83 -4.52 26.79
CA ILE A 118 26.42 -5.37 25.74
C ILE A 118 27.78 -5.89 26.21
N ARG A 119 28.62 -5.02 26.79
CA ARG A 119 29.92 -5.42 27.35
C ARG A 119 29.76 -6.55 28.36
N ARG A 120 28.92 -6.37 29.37
CA ARG A 120 28.67 -7.38 30.41
C ARG A 120 28.17 -8.71 29.85
N GLU A 121 27.32 -8.69 28.83
CA GLU A 121 26.79 -9.92 28.22
C GLU A 121 27.81 -10.66 27.36
N PHE A 122 28.74 -9.96 26.72
CA PHE A 122 29.72 -10.56 25.80
C PHE A 122 31.08 -10.82 26.44
N GLU A 123 31.37 -10.21 27.58
CA GLU A 123 32.60 -10.40 28.35
C GLU A 123 32.75 -11.83 28.89
N LYS A 124 31.63 -12.54 29.10
CA LYS A 124 31.62 -13.97 29.48
C LYS A 124 32.27 -14.92 28.45
N TYR A 125 32.47 -14.46 27.21
CA TYR A 125 33.11 -15.25 26.16
C TYR A 125 34.60 -14.93 25.97
N GLY A 126 35.07 -13.81 26.51
CA GLY A 126 36.47 -13.38 26.40
C GLY A 126 36.65 -11.87 26.58
N LYS A 127 37.91 -11.45 26.57
CA LYS A 127 38.27 -10.04 26.84
C LYS A 127 37.92 -9.15 25.65
N ILE A 128 37.11 -8.12 25.90
CA ILE A 128 36.69 -7.15 24.89
C ILE A 128 37.72 -6.01 24.79
N SER A 129 38.22 -5.77 23.58
CA SER A 129 39.14 -4.66 23.27
C SER A 129 38.36 -3.37 23.01
N LYS A 130 37.39 -3.41 22.07
CA LYS A 130 36.64 -2.21 21.63
C LYS A 130 35.20 -2.59 21.30
N ILE A 131 34.26 -1.71 21.66
CA ILE A 131 32.85 -1.83 21.24
C ILE A 131 32.51 -0.59 20.42
N VAL A 132 31.88 -0.81 19.27
CA VAL A 132 31.39 0.26 18.40
C VAL A 132 29.90 0.05 18.16
N MET A 133 29.08 0.85 18.85
CA MET A 133 27.64 0.91 18.60
C MET A 133 27.35 1.88 17.44
N VAL A 134 26.59 1.41 16.44
CA VAL A 134 26.30 2.24 15.28
C VAL A 134 25.02 3.05 15.49
N HIS A 135 25.18 4.36 15.39
CA HIS A 135 24.11 5.34 15.49
C HIS A 135 23.81 5.94 14.11
N ASP A 136 22.59 6.43 13.94
CA ASP A 136 22.20 7.24 12.78
C ASP A 136 22.76 8.67 12.90
N LYS A 137 22.59 9.48 11.85
CA LYS A 137 22.98 10.90 11.85
C LYS A 137 22.29 11.70 12.98
N ASN A 138 21.12 11.27 13.40
CA ASN A 138 20.33 11.89 14.48
C ASN A 138 20.62 11.27 15.86
N SER A 139 21.79 10.65 16.05
CA SER A 139 22.21 9.95 17.29
C SER A 139 21.30 8.82 17.76
N LYS A 140 20.32 8.39 16.95
CA LYS A 140 19.45 7.25 17.27
C LYS A 140 20.19 5.93 17.03
N PRO A 141 20.19 4.96 17.97
CA PRO A 141 20.85 3.68 17.77
C PRO A 141 20.20 2.90 16.62
N ARG A 142 21.02 2.35 15.71
CA ARG A 142 20.52 1.55 14.58
C ARG A 142 20.15 0.11 14.98
N GLY A 143 20.48 -0.30 16.20
CA GLY A 143 20.19 -1.63 16.73
C GLY A 143 21.20 -2.71 16.28
N TYR A 144 22.43 -2.30 15.99
CA TYR A 144 23.55 -3.22 15.76
C TYR A 144 24.87 -2.61 16.24
N ALA A 145 25.83 -3.46 16.57
CA ALA A 145 27.14 -3.10 17.10
C ALA A 145 28.23 -4.04 16.57
N PHE A 146 29.48 -3.57 16.64
CA PHE A 146 30.67 -4.36 16.39
C PHE A 146 31.47 -4.49 17.69
N ILE A 147 31.87 -5.71 18.05
CA ILE A 147 32.69 -5.98 19.22
C ILE A 147 33.99 -6.59 18.76
N GLU A 148 35.10 -5.94 19.09
CA GLU A 148 36.44 -6.47 18.88
C GLU A 148 36.93 -7.17 20.15
N PHE A 149 37.27 -8.44 20.03
CA PHE A 149 37.88 -9.23 21.10
C PHE A 149 39.41 -9.14 21.06
N ALA A 150 40.06 -9.47 22.17
CA ALA A 150 41.51 -9.56 22.23
C ALA A 150 42.03 -10.70 21.32
N HIS A 151 41.33 -11.84 21.33
CA HIS A 151 41.70 -13.02 20.54
C HIS A 151 40.59 -13.51 19.61
N LYS A 152 41.01 -14.11 18.48
CA LYS A 152 40.09 -14.70 17.49
C LYS A 152 39.33 -15.91 18.05
N SER A 153 39.95 -16.67 18.97
CA SER A 153 39.34 -17.83 19.64
C SER A 153 38.10 -17.42 20.45
N GLU A 154 38.21 -16.33 21.21
CA GLU A 154 37.13 -15.74 22.02
C GLU A 154 35.96 -15.29 21.14
N MET A 155 36.27 -14.58 20.05
CA MET A 155 35.27 -14.15 19.07
C MET A 155 34.54 -15.36 18.45
N SER A 156 35.27 -16.42 18.08
CA SER A 156 34.66 -17.65 17.55
C SER A 156 33.80 -18.38 18.57
N ALA A 157 34.20 -18.38 19.85
CA ALA A 157 33.39 -18.93 20.93
C ALA A 157 32.09 -18.13 21.11
N ALA A 158 32.17 -16.79 21.06
CA ALA A 158 31.01 -15.91 21.11
C ALA A 158 30.08 -16.15 19.90
N TYR A 159 30.61 -16.28 18.69
CA TYR A 159 29.80 -16.58 17.50
C TYR A 159 28.98 -17.88 17.65
N LYS A 160 29.58 -18.94 18.22
CA LYS A 160 28.90 -20.24 18.39
C LYS A 160 27.83 -20.23 19.49
N LYS A 161 28.05 -19.47 20.58
CA LYS A 161 27.22 -19.55 21.80
C LYS A 161 26.29 -18.36 22.01
N ALA A 162 26.58 -17.19 21.43
CA ALA A 162 25.84 -15.97 21.69
C ALA A 162 24.66 -15.74 20.73
N ASP A 163 24.61 -16.44 19.60
CA ASP A 163 23.50 -16.28 18.64
C ASP A 163 22.16 -16.66 19.27
N GLY A 164 21.15 -15.81 19.10
CA GLY A 164 19.82 -16.01 19.69
C GLY A 164 19.69 -15.69 21.17
N THR A 165 20.74 -15.19 21.83
CA THR A 165 20.68 -14.74 23.23
C THR A 165 19.65 -13.61 23.39
N LYS A 166 18.90 -13.63 24.49
CA LYS A 166 17.86 -12.63 24.76
C LYS A 166 18.44 -11.48 25.60
N ILE A 167 18.54 -10.30 25.01
CA ILE A 167 18.99 -9.07 25.68
C ILE A 167 17.81 -8.09 25.64
N ASP A 168 17.39 -7.58 26.80
CA ASP A 168 16.27 -6.63 26.93
C ASP A 168 15.00 -7.08 26.20
N GLY A 169 14.62 -8.34 26.38
CA GLY A 169 13.42 -8.89 25.76
C GLY A 169 13.58 -9.31 24.29
N ARG A 170 14.72 -9.02 23.65
CA ARG A 170 14.92 -9.23 22.20
C ARG A 170 16.03 -10.25 21.92
N ARG A 171 15.78 -11.19 21.01
CA ARG A 171 16.79 -12.15 20.56
C ARG A 171 17.74 -11.48 19.58
N VAL A 172 19.01 -11.39 19.94
CA VAL A 172 20.05 -10.83 19.08
C VAL A 172 20.48 -11.83 18.03
N VAL A 173 20.97 -11.33 16.90
CA VAL A 173 21.60 -12.13 15.85
C VAL A 173 23.09 -11.83 15.87
N VAL A 174 23.90 -12.86 15.92
CA VAL A 174 25.36 -12.74 15.96
C VAL A 174 25.94 -13.26 14.65
N ASP A 175 26.91 -12.53 14.08
CA ASP A 175 27.63 -12.97 12.89
C ASP A 175 29.09 -12.49 12.94
N TYR A 176 29.93 -13.00 12.06
CA TYR A 176 31.26 -12.44 11.82
C TYR A 176 31.15 -11.10 11.08
N GLU A 177 32.18 -10.25 11.21
CA GLU A 177 32.25 -9.04 10.40
C GLU A 177 32.49 -9.35 8.92
N ARG A 178 31.42 -9.39 8.12
CA ARG A 178 31.53 -9.67 6.68
C ARG A 178 32.00 -8.48 5.85
N GLY A 179 31.90 -7.26 6.39
CA GLY A 179 32.20 -6.00 5.72
C GLY A 179 33.60 -5.95 5.10
N ARG A 180 34.60 -6.29 5.92
CA ARG A 180 36.02 -6.28 5.52
C ARG A 180 36.58 -7.68 5.25
N THR A 181 35.92 -8.74 5.70
CA THR A 181 36.40 -10.12 5.54
C THR A 181 35.94 -10.79 4.23
N GLN A 182 34.75 -10.45 3.70
CA GLN A 182 34.20 -11.12 2.51
C GLN A 182 34.21 -10.19 1.28
N LYS A 183 34.97 -10.55 0.24
CA LYS A 183 35.13 -9.74 -0.99
C LYS A 183 33.81 -9.46 -1.72
N LYS A 184 32.89 -10.42 -1.76
CA LYS A 184 31.57 -10.28 -2.43
C LYS A 184 30.47 -9.72 -1.52
N TRP A 185 30.81 -9.28 -0.31
CA TRP A 185 29.81 -8.82 0.64
C TRP A 185 29.36 -7.39 0.36
N LEU A 186 28.06 -7.23 0.15
CA LEU A 186 27.42 -5.93 0.08
C LEU A 186 26.44 -5.74 1.25
N PRO A 187 26.39 -4.56 1.87
CA PRO A 187 25.39 -4.25 2.89
C PRO A 187 23.98 -4.15 2.28
N ARG A 188 22.95 -4.29 3.13
CA ARG A 188 21.53 -4.26 2.72
C ARG A 188 21.11 -3.00 1.94
N ARG A 189 21.77 -1.86 2.17
CA ARG A 189 21.48 -0.60 1.45
C ARG A 189 21.91 -0.63 -0.02
N LEU A 190 22.78 -1.57 -0.40
CA LEU A 190 23.33 -1.76 -1.74
C LEU A 190 22.81 -3.06 -2.39
N GLY A 191 21.63 -3.53 -1.97
CA GLY A 191 21.00 -4.73 -2.56
C GLY A 191 21.52 -6.07 -2.04
N GLY A 192 22.53 -6.09 -1.17
CA GLY A 192 23.04 -7.32 -0.55
C GLY A 192 22.46 -7.59 0.85
N GLY A 193 23.32 -8.11 1.72
CA GLY A 193 23.03 -8.40 3.12
C GLY A 193 22.42 -9.79 3.36
N LYS A 194 22.67 -10.32 4.55
CA LYS A 194 22.21 -11.65 4.96
C LYS A 194 20.87 -11.60 5.68
N GLY A 195 20.02 -12.59 5.44
CA GLY A 195 18.76 -12.83 6.14
C GLY A 195 17.60 -12.00 5.63
N ASP A 196 16.39 -12.49 5.89
CA ASP A 196 15.16 -11.88 5.39
C ASP A 196 14.94 -10.47 5.96
N THR A 197 14.40 -9.58 5.15
CA THR A 197 14.12 -8.20 5.54
C THR A 197 12.62 -7.98 5.62
N ARG A 198 12.15 -7.05 6.46
CA ARG A 198 10.75 -6.63 6.44
C ARG A 198 10.29 -6.09 5.07
N ARG A 199 11.23 -5.67 4.21
CA ARG A 199 10.97 -5.25 2.81
C ARG A 199 10.88 -6.42 1.83
N ALA A 200 11.41 -7.59 2.18
CA ALA A 200 11.40 -8.80 1.36
C ALA A 200 10.24 -9.76 1.68
N ARG A 201 9.34 -9.37 2.60
CA ARG A 201 8.09 -10.09 2.85
C ARG A 201 7.13 -10.08 1.63
N GLU A 202 7.40 -9.22 0.65
CA GLU A 202 6.91 -9.34 -0.72
C GLU A 202 8.14 -9.35 -1.63
N SER A 203 8.88 -10.45 -1.65
CA SER A 203 10.01 -10.59 -2.57
C SER A 203 9.47 -10.61 -4.01
N LYS A 204 10.24 -10.07 -4.96
CA LYS A 204 9.91 -10.11 -6.40
C LYS A 204 9.53 -11.52 -6.86
N ALA A 205 10.10 -12.55 -6.24
CA ALA A 205 9.76 -13.95 -6.44
C ALA A 205 8.35 -14.33 -5.95
N THR A 206 7.86 -13.79 -4.83
CA THR A 206 6.48 -14.03 -4.35
C THR A 206 5.45 -13.27 -5.19
N LEU A 207 5.81 -12.09 -5.69
CA LEU A 207 4.96 -11.34 -6.62
C LEU A 207 4.91 -12.01 -8.00
N LEU A 208 6.05 -12.45 -8.55
CA LEU A 208 6.09 -13.22 -9.79
C LEU A 208 5.37 -14.56 -9.68
N ALA A 209 5.55 -15.29 -8.57
CA ALA A 209 4.84 -16.56 -8.36
C ALA A 209 3.33 -16.37 -8.26
N ARG A 210 2.88 -15.22 -7.72
CA ARG A 210 1.46 -14.87 -7.68
C ARG A 210 0.94 -14.48 -9.06
N GLU A 211 1.71 -13.72 -9.83
CA GLU A 211 1.37 -13.32 -11.20
C GLU A 211 1.29 -14.54 -12.13
N LEU A 212 2.26 -15.46 -12.05
CA LEU A 212 2.22 -16.76 -12.73
C LEU A 212 1.04 -17.64 -12.29
N ALA A 213 0.69 -17.63 -11.00
CA ALA A 213 -0.46 -18.38 -10.49
C ALA A 213 -1.80 -17.78 -10.94
N GLU A 214 -1.91 -16.45 -11.02
CA GLU A 214 -3.08 -15.74 -11.54
C GLU A 214 -3.22 -15.95 -13.06
N GLU A 215 -2.12 -15.97 -13.80
CA GLU A 215 -2.08 -16.29 -15.23
C GLU A 215 -2.50 -17.76 -15.49
N ALA A 216 -1.94 -18.72 -14.75
CA ALA A 216 -2.32 -20.13 -14.85
C ALA A 216 -3.80 -20.38 -14.51
N ALA A 217 -4.34 -19.67 -13.51
CA ALA A 217 -5.76 -19.75 -13.16
C ALA A 217 -6.67 -19.16 -14.25
N SER A 218 -6.23 -18.11 -14.95
CA SER A 218 -6.97 -17.50 -16.07
C SER A 218 -7.03 -18.42 -17.30
N THR A 219 -5.96 -19.14 -17.58
CA THR A 219 -5.88 -20.11 -18.68
C THR A 219 -6.79 -21.33 -18.43
N MET A 220 -6.94 -21.76 -17.17
CA MET A 220 -7.86 -22.84 -16.81
C MET A 220 -9.35 -22.43 -16.83
N ALA A 221 -9.67 -21.13 -16.70
CA ALA A 221 -11.05 -20.64 -16.72
C ALA A 221 -11.65 -20.51 -18.14
N ASN A 222 -10.82 -20.39 -19.18
CA ASN A 222 -11.26 -20.32 -20.58
C ASN A 222 -11.39 -21.68 -21.27
N GLY A 223 -11.10 -22.79 -20.58
CA GLY A 223 -11.08 -24.15 -21.14
C GLY A 223 -12.42 -24.89 -21.19
N SER A 224 -13.52 -24.37 -20.63
CA SER A 224 -14.82 -25.03 -20.78
C SER A 224 -16.00 -24.07 -20.69
N SER A 225 -16.45 -23.54 -21.82
CA SER A 225 -17.83 -23.04 -21.92
C SER A 225 -18.35 -23.14 -23.35
N SER A 226 -18.54 -24.38 -23.83
CA SER A 226 -19.52 -24.65 -24.89
C SER A 226 -20.92 -24.37 -24.32
N ARG A 227 -21.36 -23.12 -24.44
CA ARG A 227 -22.70 -22.70 -24.07
C ARG A 227 -23.68 -23.16 -25.15
N SER A 228 -24.26 -24.34 -24.96
CA SER A 228 -25.48 -24.73 -25.66
C SER A 228 -26.66 -23.97 -25.05
N PHE A 229 -27.27 -23.13 -25.89
CA PHE A 229 -28.50 -22.39 -25.66
C PHE A 229 -29.70 -23.36 -25.58
N SER A 230 -30.51 -23.27 -24.52
CA SER A 230 -31.88 -23.81 -24.55
C SER A 230 -32.81 -23.03 -23.61
N PRO A 231 -33.96 -22.52 -24.11
CA PRO A 231 -34.91 -21.73 -23.33
C PRO A 231 -36.17 -22.56 -23.01
N TYR A 232 -36.42 -22.87 -21.74
CA TYR A 232 -37.75 -22.81 -21.11
C TYR A 232 -37.64 -23.23 -19.65
N ARG A 233 -38.26 -22.44 -18.76
CA ARG A 233 -38.31 -22.69 -17.32
C ARG A 233 -39.77 -22.89 -16.95
N SER A 234 -40.15 -24.11 -16.57
CA SER A 234 -41.43 -24.38 -15.90
C SER A 234 -41.28 -25.51 -14.88
N SER A 235 -41.57 -25.15 -13.63
CA SER A 235 -42.29 -25.89 -12.57
C SER A 235 -41.96 -27.34 -12.16
N GLY A 236 -41.84 -27.53 -10.83
CA GLY A 236 -41.96 -28.81 -10.07
C GLY A 236 -40.65 -29.57 -9.91
N GLY A 237 -40.25 -30.19 -8.78
CA GLY A 237 -40.84 -30.49 -7.48
C GLY A 237 -40.19 -31.78 -6.93
N GLY A 238 -39.72 -31.81 -5.68
CA GLY A 238 -39.24 -33.01 -4.91
C GLY A 238 -37.89 -33.62 -5.36
N GLY A 239 -37.03 -34.26 -4.56
CA GLY A 239 -36.99 -34.67 -3.14
C GLY A 239 -36.01 -35.87 -3.00
N GLY A 240 -35.07 -35.83 -2.04
CA GLY A 240 -34.20 -36.95 -1.56
C GLY A 240 -33.09 -37.45 -2.51
N GLY A 241 -31.91 -37.95 -2.11
CA GLY A 241 -31.25 -38.22 -0.83
C GLY A 241 -29.97 -39.06 -1.09
N GLY A 242 -28.91 -38.89 -0.28
CA GLY A 242 -27.68 -39.73 -0.19
C GLY A 242 -26.71 -39.64 -1.39
N GLY A 243 -25.39 -39.62 -1.30
CA GLY A 243 -24.39 -39.86 -0.25
C GLY A 243 -23.12 -40.28 -1.00
N GLY A 244 -21.97 -39.62 -0.82
CA GLY A 244 -20.77 -39.96 -1.60
C GLY A 244 -19.62 -38.95 -1.52
N ASN A 245 -18.82 -39.13 -0.48
CA ASN A 245 -17.59 -38.44 -0.10
C ASN A 245 -16.57 -38.17 -1.22
N SER A 246 -15.98 -36.96 -1.28
CA SER A 246 -14.52 -36.76 -1.36
C SER A 246 -14.10 -35.29 -1.35
N ASN A 247 -13.26 -34.96 -0.37
CA ASN A 247 -12.12 -34.03 -0.45
C ASN A 247 -12.29 -32.69 -1.19
N SER A 248 -12.33 -31.59 -0.42
CA SER A 248 -11.22 -30.61 -0.38
C SER A 248 -11.65 -29.22 0.12
N SER A 249 -10.82 -28.70 1.02
CA SER A 249 -10.38 -27.30 1.08
C SER A 249 -11.37 -26.15 1.33
N SER A 250 -11.14 -25.49 2.47
CA SER A 250 -11.12 -24.03 2.64
C SER A 250 -12.34 -23.21 2.20
N ARG A 251 -13.23 -22.93 3.16
CA ARG A 251 -14.04 -21.70 3.15
C ARG A 251 -13.69 -20.84 4.35
N ARG A 252 -12.61 -20.06 4.22
CA ARG A 252 -12.39 -18.88 5.08
C ARG A 252 -13.32 -17.76 4.62
N ARG A 253 -14.36 -17.51 5.43
CA ARG A 253 -15.22 -16.33 5.42
C ARG A 253 -14.41 -15.04 5.26
N SER A 254 -14.43 -14.43 4.09
CA SER A 254 -14.11 -13.01 3.92
C SER A 254 -15.34 -12.18 4.29
N ARG A 255 -15.39 -11.73 5.55
CA ARG A 255 -16.27 -10.63 5.98
C ARG A 255 -15.87 -9.36 5.22
N SER A 256 -16.69 -8.96 4.25
CA SER A 256 -16.68 -7.63 3.67
C SER A 256 -17.12 -6.60 4.73
N ARG A 257 -16.14 -6.00 5.42
CA ARG A 257 -16.37 -4.77 6.18
C ARG A 257 -16.47 -3.61 5.19
N SER A 258 -17.70 -3.25 4.83
CA SER A 258 -18.05 -1.94 4.30
C SER A 258 -17.54 -0.87 5.27
N ARG A 259 -16.50 -0.15 4.86
CA ARG A 259 -16.16 1.16 5.46
C ARG A 259 -16.77 2.22 4.57
N GLU A 260 -18.05 2.49 4.79
CA GLU A 260 -18.58 3.81 4.54
C GLU A 260 -17.78 4.77 5.43
N ARG A 261 -16.96 5.61 4.80
CA ARG A 261 -16.36 6.77 5.46
C ARG A 261 -16.89 8.00 4.76
N SER A 262 -18.02 8.46 5.27
CA SER A 262 -18.64 9.76 5.05
C SER A 262 -17.59 10.88 5.02
N SER A 263 -17.33 11.45 3.85
CA SER A 263 -16.64 12.73 3.69
C SER A 263 -17.67 13.84 3.44
N ARG A 264 -18.51 14.11 4.45
CA ARG A 264 -19.21 15.40 4.53
C ARG A 264 -18.17 16.45 4.93
N ARG A 265 -17.46 17.02 3.96
CA ARG A 265 -16.67 18.24 4.15
C ARG A 265 -17.55 19.41 3.76
N SER A 266 -18.26 19.93 4.75
CA SER A 266 -19.00 21.18 4.69
C SER A 266 -18.09 22.31 4.23
N ARG A 267 -18.41 22.90 3.08
CA ARG A 267 -17.90 24.21 2.66
C ARG A 267 -18.60 25.28 3.51
N SER A 268 -17.97 25.70 4.60
CA SER A 268 -18.34 26.96 5.26
C SER A 268 -17.71 28.11 4.47
N ARG A 269 -18.57 28.81 3.72
CA ARG A 269 -18.31 30.19 3.29
C ARG A 269 -18.35 31.05 4.55
N ASP A 270 -17.20 31.50 5.03
CA ASP A 270 -17.15 32.69 5.87
C ASP A 270 -16.84 33.90 4.99
N ARG A 271 -17.87 34.72 4.83
CA ARG A 271 -17.79 36.13 4.43
C ARG A 271 -17.53 36.92 5.70
N ARG A 272 -16.44 37.69 5.71
CA ARG A 272 -16.18 38.99 6.39
C ARG A 272 -14.68 39.23 6.21
N ARG A 273 -14.19 40.35 5.71
CA ARG A 273 -14.62 41.75 5.82
C ARG A 273 -14.24 42.48 4.55
#